data_AF-A0A2H6FJH9-F1
#
_entry.id   AF-A0A2H6FJH9-F1
#
_cell.length_a   1.000
_cell.length_b   1.000
_cell.length_c   1.000
_cell.angle_alpha   90.00
_cell.angle_beta   90.00
_cell.angle_gamma   90.00
#
_symmetry.space_group_name_H-M   'P 1'
#
loop_
_entity.id
_entity.type
_entity.pdbx_description
1 polymer ?
#
loop_
_entity_poly.entity_id
_entity_poly.type
_entity_poly.pdbx_seq_one_letter_code
_entity_poly.pdbx_strand_id
1 'polypeptide(L)' 'MGTYYYEDLKKIAREVKAELAGEGSLTKKKLRLKPRSPEKTALLFEMAINRLERYRPYRTEKGIVLPYFYSDRAY' A
#
# COMPACT_ATOMS: atom_id res chain seq x y z
N MET A 1 -25.94 6.13 -29.71
CA MET A 1 -24.97 5.86 -28.61
C MET A 1 -25.52 4.68 -27.82
N GLY A 2 -24.78 3.58 -27.72
CA GLY A 2 -25.24 2.39 -27.00
C GLY A 2 -25.35 2.68 -25.51
N THR A 3 -26.44 2.25 -24.89
CA THR A 3 -26.58 2.21 -23.43
C THR A 3 -25.76 1.03 -22.91
N TYR A 4 -24.68 1.33 -22.18
CA TYR A 4 -23.86 0.32 -21.51
C TYR A 4 -24.25 0.24 -20.04
N TYR A 5 -24.42 -0.97 -19.53
CA TYR A 5 -24.61 -1.19 -18.11
C TYR A 5 -23.26 -1.23 -17.39
N TYR A 6 -23.28 -1.02 -16.07
CA TYR A 6 -22.05 -1.00 -15.26
C TYR A 6 -21.23 -2.29 -15.40
N GLU A 7 -21.89 -3.45 -15.47
CA GLU A 7 -21.22 -4.73 -15.64
C GLU A 7 -20.51 -4.85 -16.99
N ASP A 8 -21.06 -4.23 -18.05
CA ASP A 8 -20.42 -4.20 -19.37
C ASP A 8 -19.13 -3.37 -19.33
N LEU A 9 -19.19 -2.19 -18.71
CA LEU A 9 -18.03 -1.31 -18.54
C LEU A 9 -16.93 -1.97 -17.71
N LYS A 10 -17.31 -2.71 -16.67
CA LYS A 10 -16.39 -3.44 -15.80
C LYS A 10 -15.68 -4.58 -16.54
N LYS A 11 -16.40 -5.28 -17.43
CA LYS A 11 -15.83 -6.33 -18.26
C LYS A 11 -14.82 -5.75 -19.25
N ILE A 12 -15.18 -4.69 -19.97
CA ILE A 12 -14.30 -3.99 -20.91
C ILE A 12 -13.04 -3.48 -20.20
N ALA A 13 -13.19 -2.85 -19.03
CA ALA A 13 -12.05 -2.35 -18.27
C ALA A 13 -11.08 -3.46 -17.85
N ARG A 14 -11.58 -4.66 -17.57
CA ARG A 14 -10.76 -5.83 -17.22
C ARG A 14 -10.00 -6.38 -18.43
N GLU A 15 -10.64 -6.43 -19.59
CA GLU A 15 -10.03 -6.86 -20.86
C GLU A 15 -8.91 -5.92 -21.28
N VAL A 16 -9.18 -4.61 -21.32
CA VAL A 16 -8.18 -3.57 -21.62
C VAL A 16 -6.98 -3.64 -20.67
N LYS A 17 -7.22 -3.89 -19.37
CA LYS A 17 -6.13 -4.02 -18.39
C LYS A 17 -5.26 -5.26 -18.64
N ALA A 18 -5.84 -6.36 -19.12
CA ALA A 18 -5.10 -7.57 -19.44
C ALA A 18 -4.26 -7.39 -20.72
N GLU A 19 -4.81 -6.72 -21.73
CA GLU A 19 -4.10 -6.36 -22.97
C GLU A 19 -2.90 -5.45 -22.67
N LEU A 20 -3.11 -4.36 -21.92
CA LEU A 20 -2.04 -3.46 -21.48
C LEU A 20 -0.97 -4.15 -20.61
N ALA A 21 -1.32 -5.26 -19.95
CA ALA A 21 -0.37 -6.06 -19.17
C ALA A 21 0.50 -6.93 -20.09
N GLY A 22 -0.11 -7.53 -21.11
CA GLY A 22 0.58 -8.33 -22.14
C GLY A 22 1.53 -7.50 -22.99
N GLU A 23 1.16 -6.26 -23.30
CA GLU A 23 1.99 -5.30 -24.06
C GLU A 23 3.13 -4.69 -23.23
N GLY A 24 3.24 -4.99 -21.93
CA GLY A 24 4.24 -4.41 -21.04
C GLY A 24 4.03 -2.92 -20.71
N SER A 25 2.94 -2.32 -21.19
CA SER A 25 2.58 -0.91 -21.01
C SER A 25 2.02 -0.60 -19.61
N LEU A 26 1.60 -1.62 -18.86
CA LEU A 26 1.43 -1.54 -17.41
C LEU A 26 2.79 -1.39 -16.74
N THR A 27 3.34 -0.17 -16.85
CA THR A 27 4.50 0.27 -16.10
C THR A 27 4.14 0.02 -14.65
N LYS A 28 4.75 -1.00 -14.02
CA LYS A 28 4.84 -1.06 -12.56
C LYS A 28 5.35 0.31 -12.18
N LYS A 29 4.50 1.16 -11.60
CA LYS A 29 4.90 2.48 -11.11
C LYS A 29 5.97 2.21 -10.06
N LYS A 30 7.23 2.09 -10.49
CA LYS A 30 8.39 2.12 -9.62
C LYS A 30 8.33 3.52 -9.05
N LEU A 31 7.81 3.64 -7.84
CA LEU A 31 7.95 4.85 -7.05
C LEU A 31 9.44 5.18 -7.07
N ARG A 32 9.80 6.23 -7.82
CA ARG A 32 11.18 6.68 -7.95
C ARG A 32 11.53 7.37 -6.64
N LEU A 33 11.87 6.57 -5.63
CA LEU A 33 12.29 7.07 -4.34
C LEU A 33 13.74 7.53 -4.49
N LYS A 34 14.00 8.82 -4.24
CA LYS A 34 15.38 9.29 -4.08
C LYS A 34 16.02 8.48 -2.94
N PRO A 35 17.26 7.97 -3.10
CA PRO A 35 17.95 7.30 -2.00
C PRO A 35 18.07 8.28 -0.83
N ARG A 36 17.81 7.78 0.38
CA ARG A 36 17.95 8.58 1.60
C ARG A 36 19.43 8.66 1.97
N SER A 37 19.84 9.77 2.60
CA SER A 37 21.16 9.85 3.23
C SER A 37 21.27 8.80 4.34
N PRO A 38 22.49 8.36 4.70
CA PRO A 38 22.71 7.41 5.79
C PRO A 38 22.16 7.94 7.12
N GLU A 39 22.37 9.22 7.42
CA GLU A 39 21.84 9.90 8.62
C GLU A 39 20.31 9.80 8.72
N LYS A 40 19.61 10.07 7.62
CA LYS A 40 18.14 10.00 7.58
C LYS A 40 17.64 8.56 7.73
N THR A 41 18.43 7.58 7.30
CA THR A 41 18.09 6.17 7.45
C THR A 41 18.23 5.73 8.90
N ALA A 42 19.31 6.14 9.59
CA ALA A 42 19.51 5.90 11.02
C ALA A 42 18.40 6.52 11.86
N LEU A 43 18.05 7.79 11.61
CA LEU A 43 16.97 8.47 12.32
C LEU A 43 15.62 7.75 12.16
N LEU A 44 15.28 7.34 10.94
CA LEU A 44 14.03 6.61 10.70
C LEU A 44 14.01 5.24 11.38
N PHE A 45 15.15 4.59 11.49
CA PHE A 45 15.29 3.33 12.21
C PHE A 45 15.04 3.55 13.71
N GLU A 46 15.70 4.53 14.33
CA GLU A 46 15.48 4.87 15.74
C GLU A 46 14.02 5.22 16.03
N MET A 47 13.39 6.03 15.18
CA MET A 47 11.97 6.35 15.30
C MET A 47 11.07 5.10 15.24
N ALA A 48 11.40 4.13 14.38
CA ALA A 48 10.64 2.90 14.26
C ALA A 48 10.78 2.02 15.51
N ILE A 49 11.99 1.89 16.05
CA ILE A 49 12.25 1.14 17.30
C ILE A 49 11.52 1.78 18.47
N ASN A 50 11.68 3.10 18.67
CA ASN A 50 11.00 3.82 19.74
C ASN A 50 9.48 3.66 19.69
N ARG A 51 8.90 3.64 18.48
CA ARG A 51 7.46 3.41 18.28
C ARG A 51 7.07 1.98 18.62
N LEU A 52 7.89 1.00 18.27
CA LEU A 52 7.64 -0.42 18.54
C LEU A 52 7.75 -0.73 20.05
N GLU A 53 8.66 -0.07 20.77
CA GLU A 53 8.75 -0.15 22.23
C GLU A 53 7.53 0.46 22.90
N ARG A 54 7.14 1.67 22.48
CA ARG A 54 5.97 2.38 23.04
C ARG A 54 4.65 1.67 22.75
N TYR A 55 4.52 1.07 21.56
CA TYR A 55 3.29 0.43 21.08
C TYR A 55 3.57 -1.01 20.65
N ARG A 56 3.90 -1.85 21.65
CA ARG A 56 4.32 -3.23 21.40
C ARG A 56 3.23 -4.03 20.67
N PRO A 57 3.56 -4.69 19.54
CA PRO A 57 2.67 -5.63 18.89
C PRO A 57 2.24 -6.77 19.80
N TYR A 58 1.00 -7.23 19.64
CA TYR A 58 0.50 -8.43 20.30
C TYR A 58 -0.18 -9.36 19.30
N ARG A 59 -0.19 -10.66 19.61
CA ARG A 59 -0.84 -11.68 18.79
C ARG A 59 -2.25 -11.93 19.27
N THR A 60 -3.14 -12.12 18.32
CA THR A 60 -4.52 -12.57 18.50
C THR A 60 -4.76 -13.80 17.65
N GLU A 61 -5.86 -14.51 17.85
CA GLU A 61 -6.24 -15.68 17.04
C GLU A 61 -6.36 -15.38 15.55
N LYS A 62 -6.66 -14.12 15.20
CA LYS A 62 -6.84 -13.65 13.82
C LYS A 62 -5.56 -13.10 13.19
N GLY A 63 -4.50 -12.89 13.98
CA GLY A 63 -3.22 -12.37 13.49
C GLY A 63 -2.49 -11.43 14.45
N ILE A 64 -1.47 -10.76 13.94
CA ILE A 64 -0.66 -9.78 14.69
C ILE A 64 -1.35 -8.42 14.64
N VAL A 65 -1.62 -7.84 15.81
CA VAL A 65 -2.12 -6.48 15.93
C VAL A 65 -0.94 -5.53 16.17
N LEU A 66 -0.89 -4.49 15.34
CA LEU A 66 0.08 -3.41 15.42
C LEU A 66 -0.65 -2.17 15.92
N PRO A 67 -0.55 -1.81 17.22
CA PRO A 67 -1.40 -0.79 17.83
C PRO A 67 -1.26 0.59 17.17
N TYR A 68 -0.07 0.88 16.63
CA TYR A 68 0.26 2.14 15.96
C TYR A 68 -0.35 2.30 14.55
N PHE A 69 -1.06 1.31 14.01
CA PHE A 69 -1.87 1.48 12.78
C PHE A 69 -3.31 1.95 13.07
N TYR A 70 -3.73 1.87 14.34
CA TYR A 70 -5.11 2.14 14.75
C TYR A 70 -5.22 3.32 15.74
N SER A 71 -4.12 4.03 16.00
CA SER A 71 -4.05 5.13 16.97
C SER A 71 -4.74 6.44 16.52
N ASP A 72 -5.28 6.51 15.31
CA ASP A 72 -6.06 7.67 14.81
C ASP A 72 -7.59 7.48 14.99
N ARG A 73 -8.01 6.72 16.00
CA ARG A 73 -9.38 6.79 16.54
C ARG A 73 -9.35 7.27 17.99
N ALA A 74 -8.78 8.45 18.20
CA ALA A 74 -9.13 9.29 19.34
C ALA A 74 -10.10 10.37 18.84
N TYR A 75 -11.40 10.08 18.96
CA TYR A 75 -12.46 11.08 19.05
C TYR A 75 -12.93 11.08 20.50
#